data_AF-A0A9X0WIQ8-F1
#
_entry.id   AF-A0A9X0WIQ8-F1
#
_cell.length_a   1.000
_cell.length_b   1.000
_cell.length_c   1.000
_cell.angle_alpha   90.00
_cell.angle_beta   90.00
_cell.angle_gamma   90.00
#
_symmetry.space_group_name_H-M   'P 1'
#
loop_
_entity.id
_entity.type
_entity.pdbx_description
1 polymer ?
#
loop_
_entity_poly.entity_id
_entity_poly.type
_entity_poly.pdbx_seq_one_letter_code
_entity_poly.pdbx_strand_id
1 'polypeptide(L)'
;MTQISANISPETRDRLERYVRARGLKKGFVIEQALLHHLQAINEIPEEVVIPPRLVVTSASGEQLLDRIESQEAPNRAMRELFGEGPEPASRDA
;
A
#
# COMPACT_ATOMS: atom_id res chain seq x y z
N MET A 1 -11.22 -26.58 23.21
CA MET A 1 -10.49 -25.33 23.51
C MET A 1 -9.17 -25.42 22.76
N THR A 2 -8.93 -24.50 21.83
CA THR A 2 -7.71 -24.47 21.00
C THR A 2 -6.94 -23.20 21.34
N GLN A 3 -5.66 -23.34 21.65
CA GLN A 3 -4.78 -22.22 22.00
C GLN A 3 -3.79 -21.99 20.88
N ILE A 4 -3.62 -20.73 20.50
CA ILE A 4 -2.61 -20.30 19.53
C ILE A 4 -1.56 -19.44 20.25
N SER A 5 -0.30 -19.60 19.87
CA SER A 5 0.80 -18.73 20.28
C SER A 5 1.52 -18.21 19.04
N ALA A 6 1.85 -16.92 19.07
CA ALA A 6 2.57 -16.26 17.99
C ALA A 6 3.44 -15.14 18.55
N ASN A 7 4.63 -14.98 17.96
CA ASN A 7 5.47 -13.84 18.25
C ASN A 7 5.00 -12.65 17.42
N ILE A 8 4.84 -11.49 18.06
CA ILE A 8 4.50 -10.23 17.41
C ILE A 8 5.53 -9.17 17.78
N SER A 9 5.68 -8.15 16.94
CA SER A 9 6.57 -7.04 17.26
C SER A 9 6.07 -6.28 18.51
N PRO A 10 6.98 -5.63 19.26
CA PRO A 10 6.60 -4.76 20.38
C PRO A 10 5.59 -3.68 19.97
N GLU A 11 5.76 -3.12 18.77
CA GLU A 11 4.89 -2.07 18.23
C GLU A 11 3.46 -2.58 18.01
N THR A 12 3.31 -3.76 17.40
CA THR A 12 1.99 -4.38 17.18
C THR A 12 1.31 -4.68 18.51
N ARG A 13 2.06 -5.20 19.49
CA ARG A 13 1.54 -5.45 20.84
C ARG A 13 1.00 -4.14 21.43
N ASP A 14 1.79 -3.08 21.43
CA ASP A 14 1.41 -1.81 22.06
C ASP A 14 0.20 -1.17 21.37
N ARG A 15 0.09 -1.30 20.04
CA ARG A 15 -1.08 -0.86 19.28
C ARG A 15 -2.33 -1.64 19.65
N LEU A 16 -2.24 -2.97 19.74
CA LEU A 16 -3.34 -3.82 20.20
C LEU A 16 -3.77 -3.43 21.62
N GLU A 17 -2.80 -3.20 22.52
CA GLU A 17 -3.10 -2.83 23.89
C GLU A 17 -3.83 -1.48 24.01
N ARG A 18 -3.39 -0.46 23.27
CA ARG A 18 -4.09 0.84 23.25
C ARG A 18 -5.51 0.69 22.73
N TYR A 19 -5.70 -0.10 21.67
CA TYR A 19 -7.02 -0.31 21.07
C TYR A 19 -8.00 -0.99 22.04
N VAL A 20 -7.58 -2.09 22.67
CA VAL A 20 -8.46 -2.82 23.60
C VAL A 20 -8.80 -2.00 24.84
N ARG A 21 -7.84 -1.21 25.37
CA ARG A 21 -8.08 -0.31 26.50
C ARG A 21 -9.06 0.79 26.15
N ALA A 22 -8.86 1.48 25.02
CA ALA A 22 -9.72 2.59 24.60
C ALA A 22 -11.17 2.16 24.32
N ARG A 23 -11.37 0.90 23.91
CA ARG A 23 -12.68 0.35 23.52
C ARG A 23 -13.32 -0.55 24.60
N GLY A 24 -12.63 -0.82 25.71
CA GLY A 24 -13.10 -1.75 26.74
C GLY A 24 -13.23 -3.20 26.25
N LEU A 25 -12.42 -3.63 25.29
CA LEU A 25 -12.51 -4.95 24.65
C LEU A 25 -11.53 -5.96 25.26
N LYS A 26 -11.83 -7.25 25.11
CA LYS A 26 -10.89 -8.32 25.48
C LYS A 26 -9.86 -8.53 24.36
N LYS A 27 -8.59 -8.71 24.72
CA LYS A 27 -7.50 -9.03 23.77
C LYS A 27 -7.83 -10.24 22.89
N GLY A 28 -8.30 -11.33 23.52
CA GLY A 28 -8.68 -12.55 22.79
C GLY A 28 -9.80 -12.33 21.78
N PHE A 29 -10.79 -11.48 22.10
CA PHE A 29 -11.86 -11.14 21.17
C PHE A 29 -11.31 -10.41 19.93
N VAL A 30 -10.43 -9.42 20.12
CA VAL A 30 -9.82 -8.69 18.98
C VAL A 30 -8.95 -9.59 18.12
N ILE A 31 -8.20 -10.51 18.74
CA ILE A 31 -7.37 -11.49 18.00
C ILE A 31 -8.24 -12.43 17.17
N GLU A 32 -9.32 -12.96 17.75
CA GLU A 32 -10.28 -13.82 17.06
C GLU A 32 -10.91 -13.11 15.86
N GLN A 33 -11.38 -11.88 16.06
CA GLN A 33 -11.98 -11.09 14.97
C GLN A 33 -10.98 -10.78 13.86
N ALA A 34 -9.72 -10.46 14.21
CA ALA A 34 -8.68 -10.24 13.21
C ALA A 34 -8.39 -11.50 12.38
N LEU A 35 -8.33 -12.68 13.03
CA LEU A 35 -8.15 -13.96 12.34
C LEU A 35 -9.33 -14.28 11.44
N LEU A 36 -10.57 -14.11 11.93
CA LEU A 36 -11.77 -14.33 11.12
C LEU A 36 -11.80 -13.42 9.90
N HIS A 37 -11.55 -12.12 10.05
CA HIS A 37 -11.50 -11.19 8.92
C HIS A 37 -10.41 -11.58 7.91
N HIS A 38 -9.23 -11.99 8.38
CA HIS A 38 -8.15 -12.42 7.48
C HIS A 38 -8.53 -13.68 6.69
N LEU A 39 -9.09 -14.69 7.36
CA LEU A 39 -9.53 -15.94 6.71
C LEU A 39 -10.73 -15.73 5.78
N GLN A 40 -11.65 -14.82 6.11
CA GLN A 40 -12.75 -14.45 5.24
C GLN A 40 -12.25 -13.78 3.96
N ALA A 41 -11.31 -12.84 4.06
CA ALA A 41 -10.72 -12.18 2.89
C ALA A 41 -10.07 -13.17 1.90
N ILE A 42 -9.46 -14.25 2.39
CA ILE A 42 -8.89 -15.32 1.56
C ILE A 42 -9.98 -16.11 0.82
N ASN A 43 -11.14 -16.33 1.45
CA ASN A 43 -12.25 -17.06 0.83
C ASN A 43 -13.07 -16.20 -0.15
N GLU A 44 -13.13 -14.89 0.08
CA GLU A 44 -13.84 -13.95 -0.78
C GLU A 44 -13.08 -13.67 -2.09
N ILE A 45 -11.76 -13.82 -2.10
CA ILE A 45 -10.91 -13.55 -3.25
C ILE A 45 -10.07 -14.80 -3.55
N PRO A 46 -10.44 -15.63 -4.55
CA PRO A 46 -9.66 -16.79 -4.91
C PRO A 46 -8.21 -16.37 -5.22
N GLU A 47 -7.21 -17.11 -4.72
CA GLU A 47 -5.79 -16.83 -5.00
C GLU A 47 -5.48 -16.78 -6.51
N GLU A 48 -6.30 -17.46 -7.30
CA GLU A 48 -6.28 -17.46 -8.77
C GLU A 48 -6.63 -16.10 -9.40
N VAL A 49 -7.23 -15.17 -8.63
CA VAL A 49 -7.76 -13.88 -9.11
C VAL A 49 -6.87 -12.69 -8.72
N VAL A 50 -5.96 -12.83 -7.74
CA VAL A 50 -5.00 -11.79 -7.37
C VAL A 50 -3.59 -12.21 -7.71
N ILE A 51 -3.22 -12.00 -8.97
CA ILE A 51 -1.81 -11.89 -9.36
C ILE A 51 -1.44 -10.41 -9.18
N PRO A 52 -0.63 -10.02 -8.17
CA PRO A 52 -0.11 -8.67 -8.12
C PRO A 52 0.65 -8.41 -9.43
N PRO A 53 0.36 -7.35 -10.19
CA PRO A 53 1.11 -7.05 -11.40
C PRO A 53 2.55 -6.73 -10.99
N ARG A 54 3.44 -7.71 -11.10
CA ARG A 54 4.88 -7.52 -10.87
C ARG A 54 5.52 -7.08 -12.18
N LEU A 55 6.02 -5.85 -12.21
CA LEU A 55 6.86 -5.37 -13.30
C LEU A 55 8.32 -5.70 -12.98
N VAL A 56 8.87 -6.70 -13.66
CA VAL A 56 10.29 -7.04 -13.56
C VAL A 56 11.05 -6.23 -14.60
N VAL A 57 11.99 -5.41 -14.14
CA VAL A 57 12.84 -4.57 -14.99
C VAL A 57 14.30 -4.93 -14.79
N THR A 58 15.15 -4.50 -15.71
CA THR A 58 16.61 -4.58 -15.50
C THR A 58 17.04 -3.60 -14.42
N SER A 59 18.19 -3.85 -13.77
CA SER A 59 18.75 -2.94 -12.75
C SER A 59 18.91 -1.51 -13.28
N ALA A 60 19.45 -1.37 -14.50
CA ALA A 60 19.64 -0.07 -15.14
C ALA A 60 18.32 0.67 -15.38
N SER A 61 17.26 -0.04 -15.80
CA SER A 61 15.92 0.55 -15.96
C SER A 61 15.31 0.92 -14.61
N GLY A 62 15.58 0.14 -13.55
CA GLY A 62 15.10 0.41 -12.20
C GLY A 62 15.68 1.68 -11.60
N GLU A 63 16.98 1.91 -11.76
CA GLU A 63 17.65 3.15 -11.31
C GLU A 63 17.05 4.38 -12.01
N GLN A 64 16.89 4.33 -13.34
CA GLN A 64 16.28 5.41 -14.11
C GLN A 64 14.83 5.70 -13.69
N LEU A 65 14.06 4.66 -13.34
CA LEU A 65 12.70 4.81 -12.85
C LEU A 65 12.68 5.52 -11.49
N LEU A 66 13.61 5.16 -10.59
CA LEU A 66 13.70 5.75 -9.26
C LEU A 66 14.02 7.25 -9.36
N ASP A 67 15.03 7.63 -10.13
CA ASP A 67 15.44 9.03 -10.32
C ASP A 67 14.28 9.89 -10.82
N ARG A 68 13.48 9.37 -11.77
CA ARG A 68 12.35 10.11 -12.36
C ARG A 68 11.15 10.23 -11.43
N ILE A 69 10.95 9.27 -10.52
CA ILE A 69 9.90 9.37 -9.49
C ILE A 69 10.27 10.44 -8.47
N GLU A 70 11.55 10.48 -8.07
CA GLU A 70 12.06 11.46 -7.11
C GLU A 70 12.06 12.89 -7.68
N SER A 71 12.38 13.04 -8.97
CA SER A 71 12.46 14.36 -9.62
C SER A 71 11.11 15.05 -9.82
N GLN A 72 9.99 14.33 -9.70
CA GLN A 72 8.63 14.83 -9.94
C GLN A 72 8.52 15.60 -11.28
N GLU A 73 9.13 15.07 -12.33
CA GLU A 73 9.12 15.68 -13.66
C GLU A 73 7.72 16.01 -14.16
N ALA A 74 7.55 17.23 -14.66
CA ALA A 74 6.32 17.64 -15.32
C ALA A 74 6.06 16.80 -16.60
N PRO A 75 4.79 16.64 -17.02
CA PRO A 75 4.45 15.92 -18.24
C PRO A 75 5.23 16.45 -19.44
N ASN A 76 5.91 15.54 -20.14
CA ASN A 76 6.63 15.92 -21.34
C ASN A 76 5.65 16.34 -22.45
N ARG A 77 6.20 16.92 -23.53
CA ARG A 77 5.39 17.44 -24.64
C ARG A 77 4.45 16.39 -25.23
N ALA A 78 4.93 15.16 -25.45
CA ALA A 78 4.13 14.08 -26.02
C ALA A 78 2.96 13.67 -25.10
N MET A 79 3.17 13.68 -23.78
CA MET A 79 2.10 13.42 -22.80
C MET A 79 1.05 14.53 -22.82
N ARG A 80 1.46 15.80 -22.84
CA ARG A 80 0.51 16.93 -22.92
C ARG A 80 -0.33 16.91 -24.20
N GLU A 81 0.31 16.64 -25.34
CA GLU A 81 -0.36 16.46 -26.62
C GLU A 81 -1.34 15.26 -26.59
N LEU A 82 -0.97 14.15 -25.94
CA LEU A 82 -1.83 12.97 -25.78
C LEU A 82 -3.07 13.25 -24.93
N PHE A 83 -2.94 14.01 -23.84
CA PHE A 83 -4.03 14.32 -22.92
C PHE A 83 -4.82 15.60 -23.28
N GLY A 84 -4.48 16.27 -24.38
CA GLY A 84 -5.20 17.44 -24.88
C GLY A 84 -4.95 18.73 -24.09
N GLU A 85 -3.93 18.76 -23.23
CA GLU A 85 -3.48 19.96 -22.55
C GLU A 85 -2.66 20.81 -23.53
N GLY A 86 -3.27 21.87 -24.08
CA GLY A 86 -2.54 22.87 -24.86
C GLY A 86 -1.36 23.44 -24.06
N PRO A 87 -0.29 23.90 -24.73
CA PRO A 87 0.94 24.32 -24.05
C PRO A 87 0.64 25.40 -23.00
N GLU A 88 1.09 25.18 -21.76
CA GLU A 88 1.08 26.22 -20.71
C GLU A 88 1.75 27.49 -21.26
N PRO A 89 1.16 28.67 -21.05
CA PRO A 89 1.80 29.92 -21.44
C PRO A 89 3.08 30.08 -20.62
N ALA A 90 4.20 30.30 -21.32
CA ALA A 90 5.49 30.61 -20.73
C ALA A 90 5.34 31.68 -19.65
N SER A 91 5.92 31.42 -18.47
CA SER A 91 6.02 32.41 -17.40
C SER A 91 6.58 33.70 -17.98
N ARG A 92 5.79 34.77 -17.91
CA ARG A 92 6.27 36.13 -18.15
C ARG A 92 7.17 36.49 -16.98
N ASP A 93 8.47 36.37 -17.18
CA ASP A 93 9.44 37.16 -16.43
C ASP A 93 9.16 38.64 -16.70
N ALA A 94 8.96 39.40 -15.62
CA ALA A 94 8.94 40.85 -15.56
C ALA A 94 9.89 41.29 -14.45
#